data_AF-A0AAV6DF10-F1
#
_entry.id   AF-A0AAV6DF10-F1
#
_cell.length_a   1.000
_cell.length_b   1.000
_cell.length_c   1.000
_cell.angle_alpha   90.00
_cell.angle_beta   90.00
_cell.angle_gamma   90.00
#
_symmetry.space_group_name_H-M   'P 1'
#
loop_
_entity.id
_entity.type
_entity.pdbx_description
1 polymer ?
#
loop_
_entity_poly.entity_id
_entity_poly.type
_entity_poly.pdbx_seq_one_letter_code
_entity_poly.pdbx_strand_id
1 'polypeptide(L)'
;MGHLRAAGFEVKEQTVDTLGPIKKRLGVPEPLRSCHTALAGDYVIEGHVPADLIRRLLRERPAVAGLAVPGMPVGSPGMESPGRPAERYDVLAFDTSGRTTIFARR
;
A
#
# COMPACT_ATOMS: atom_id res chain seq x y z
N MET A 1 -6.87 3.30 -8.46
CA MET A 1 -7.65 2.03 -8.35
C MET A 1 -7.74 1.22 -9.65
N GLY A 2 -7.63 1.83 -10.84
CA GLY A 2 -7.66 1.10 -12.12
C GLY A 2 -6.66 -0.07 -12.22
N HIS A 3 -5.43 0.07 -11.72
CA HIS A 3 -4.43 -1.00 -11.71
C HIS A 3 -4.86 -2.24 -10.92
N LEU A 4 -5.55 -2.07 -9.78
CA LEU A 4 -6.04 -3.20 -8.99
C LEU A 4 -7.17 -3.93 -9.71
N ARG A 5 -8.12 -3.19 -10.30
CA ARG A 5 -9.21 -3.76 -11.10
C ARG A 5 -8.70 -4.52 -12.32
N ALA A 6 -7.74 -3.94 -13.05
CA ALA A 6 -7.08 -4.59 -14.18
C ALA A 6 -6.29 -5.84 -13.76
N ALA A 7 -5.71 -5.81 -12.55
CA ALA A 7 -5.12 -6.98 -11.93
C ALA A 7 -6.15 -7.94 -11.32
N GLY A 8 -7.45 -7.83 -11.65
CA GLY A 8 -8.50 -8.78 -11.28
C GLY A 8 -8.95 -8.70 -9.82
N PHE A 9 -8.64 -7.63 -9.09
CA PHE A 9 -9.20 -7.41 -7.76
C PHE A 9 -10.59 -6.81 -7.84
N GLU A 10 -11.50 -7.31 -7.00
CA GLU A 10 -12.73 -6.60 -6.70
C GLU A 10 -12.40 -5.44 -5.73
N VAL A 11 -12.60 -4.21 -6.19
CA VAL A 11 -12.26 -3.01 -5.42
C VAL A 11 -13.54 -2.27 -5.07
N LYS A 12 -13.78 -2.10 -3.77
CA LYS A 12 -14.81 -1.20 -3.25
C LYS A 12 -14.14 0.09 -2.76
N GLU A 13 -14.50 1.19 -3.38
CA GLU A 13 -13.94 2.50 -3.07
C GLU A 13 -14.91 3.27 -2.16
N GLN A 14 -14.37 3.92 -1.15
CA GLN A 14 -15.13 4.81 -0.29
C GLN A 14 -14.35 6.10 -0.09
N THR A 15 -14.90 7.20 -0.61
CA THR A 15 -14.38 8.53 -0.32
C THR A 15 -14.83 8.95 1.07
N VAL A 16 -13.92 9.49 1.86
CA VAL A 16 -14.17 9.99 3.21
C VAL A 16 -13.55 11.36 3.37
N ASP A 17 -14.14 12.19 4.22
CA ASP A 17 -13.66 13.56 4.45
C ASP A 17 -12.33 13.59 5.21
N THR A 18 -12.12 12.63 6.12
CA THR A 18 -10.89 12.55 6.93
C THR A 18 -10.33 11.13 7.00
N LEU A 19 -9.11 10.98 6.50
CA LEU A 19 -8.44 9.66 6.43
C LEU A 19 -7.59 9.35 7.68
N GLY A 20 -7.17 10.38 8.43
CA GLY A 20 -6.32 10.24 9.61
C GLY A 20 -6.88 9.31 10.70
N PRO A 21 -8.14 9.51 11.14
CA PRO A 21 -8.77 8.61 12.11
C PRO A 21 -8.86 7.16 11.62
N ILE A 22 -9.11 6.96 10.33
CA ILE A 22 -9.17 5.62 9.72
C ILE A 22 -7.80 4.95 9.75
N LYS A 23 -6.75 5.64 9.28
CA LYS A 23 -5.36 5.14 9.34
C LYS A 23 -4.95 4.76 10.76
N LYS A 24 -5.29 5.60 11.75
CA LYS A 24 -5.02 5.33 13.16
C LYS A 24 -5.77 4.08 13.65
N ARG A 25 -7.06 3.95 13.31
CA ARG A 25 -7.87 2.77 13.67
C ARG A 25 -7.34 1.48 13.02
N LEU A 26 -6.81 1.57 11.81
CA LEU A 26 -6.19 0.45 11.10
C LEU A 26 -4.73 0.18 11.53
N GLY A 27 -4.20 0.94 12.50
CA GLY A 27 -2.85 0.72 13.01
C GLY A 27 -1.73 1.12 12.05
N VAL A 28 -2.00 1.98 11.05
CA VAL A 28 -0.97 2.47 10.13
C VAL A 28 -0.01 3.41 10.88
N PRO A 29 1.28 3.07 10.98
CA PRO A 29 2.29 3.93 11.60
C PRO A 29 2.40 5.28 10.89
N GLU A 30 2.57 6.38 11.63
CA GLU A 30 2.65 7.72 11.04
C GLU A 30 3.70 7.87 9.93
N PRO A 31 4.92 7.32 10.08
CA PRO A 31 5.94 7.43 9.03
C PRO A 31 5.60 6.69 7.73
N LEU A 32 4.62 5.78 7.77
CA LEU A 32 4.23 4.97 6.61
C LEU A 32 3.03 5.54 5.86
N ARG A 33 2.42 6.62 6.37
CA ARG A 33 1.18 7.14 5.81
C ARG A 33 1.37 7.69 4.39
N SER A 34 0.40 7.40 3.54
CA SER A 34 0.29 7.85 2.16
C SER A 34 -1.13 8.41 1.90
N CYS A 35 -1.45 8.71 0.64
CA CYS A 35 -2.69 9.36 0.24
C CYS A 35 -3.94 8.48 0.39
N HIS A 36 -3.81 7.15 0.38
CA HIS A 36 -4.92 6.21 0.55
C HIS A 36 -4.53 4.97 1.37
N THR A 37 -5.54 4.31 1.92
CA THR A 37 -5.43 3.06 2.69
C THR A 37 -6.51 2.11 2.22
N ALA A 38 -6.19 0.83 2.13
CA ALA A 38 -7.14 -0.22 1.81
C ALA A 38 -6.97 -1.42 2.76
N LEU A 39 -7.98 -2.27 2.79
CA LEU A 39 -7.93 -3.58 3.44
C LEU A 39 -7.99 -4.66 2.36
N ALA A 40 -7.11 -5.66 2.47
CA ALA A 40 -7.09 -6.84 1.63
C ALA A 40 -7.00 -8.07 2.53
N GLY A 41 -8.13 -8.77 2.73
CA GLY A 41 -8.24 -9.79 3.76
C GLY A 41 -7.97 -9.18 5.14
N ASP A 42 -7.04 -9.78 5.89
CA ASP A 42 -6.63 -9.31 7.22
C ASP A 42 -5.52 -8.25 7.18
N TYR A 43 -5.06 -7.86 5.98
CA TYR A 43 -3.91 -6.98 5.80
C TYR A 43 -4.31 -5.55 5.45
N VAL A 44 -3.54 -4.60 5.97
CA VAL A 44 -3.60 -3.19 5.57
C VAL A 44 -2.68 -2.93 4.38
N ILE A 45 -3.20 -2.24 3.37
CA ILE A 45 -2.43 -1.82 2.19
C ILE A 45 -2.39 -0.30 2.16
N GLU A 46 -1.21 0.27 2.36
CA GLU A 46 -1.00 1.71 2.52
C GLU A 46 -0.26 2.29 1.31
N GLY A 47 -0.89 3.25 0.63
CA GLY A 47 -0.32 3.89 -0.55
C GLY A 47 -0.25 3.01 -1.79
N HIS A 48 0.67 3.35 -2.69
CA HIS A 48 0.76 2.81 -4.05
C HIS A 48 1.47 1.44 -4.10
N VAL A 49 0.96 0.46 -3.35
CA VAL A 49 1.53 -0.90 -3.33
C VAL A 49 1.19 -1.64 -4.62
N PRO A 50 2.17 -2.22 -5.34
CA PRO A 50 1.95 -3.02 -6.54
C PRO A 50 1.03 -4.24 -6.33
N ALA A 51 0.13 -4.45 -7.29
CA ALA A 51 -0.88 -5.51 -7.24
C ALA A 51 -0.28 -6.92 -7.11
N ASP A 52 0.88 -7.18 -7.72
CA ASP A 52 1.56 -8.46 -7.65
C ASP A 52 2.08 -8.77 -6.24
N LEU A 53 2.50 -7.74 -5.51
CA LEU A 53 2.95 -7.85 -4.11
C LEU A 53 1.76 -8.02 -3.16
N ILE A 54 0.62 -7.39 -3.43
CA ILE A 54 -0.62 -7.66 -2.69
C ILE A 54 -1.03 -9.13 -2.88
N ARG A 55 -0.98 -9.64 -4.12
CA ARG A 55 -1.25 -11.07 -4.38
C ARG A 55 -0.25 -11.96 -3.64
N ARG A 56 1.03 -11.59 -3.62
CA ARG A 56 2.07 -12.33 -2.88
C ARG A 56 1.76 -12.37 -1.39
N LEU A 57 1.42 -11.24 -0.78
CA LEU A 57 1.01 -11.12 0.61
C LEU A 57 -0.16 -12.04 0.95
N LEU A 58 -1.22 -12.02 0.12
CA LEU A 58 -2.42 -12.84 0.33
C LEU A 58 -2.16 -14.35 0.16
N ARG A 59 -1.17 -14.73 -0.65
CA ARG A 59 -0.76 -16.14 -0.81
C ARG A 59 0.14 -16.63 0.31
N GLU A 60 1.19 -15.87 0.64
CA GLU A 60 2.20 -16.26 1.63
C GLU A 60 1.70 -16.11 3.06
N ARG A 61 0.72 -15.22 3.27
CA ARG A 61 0.13 -14.89 4.58
C ARG A 61 1.17 -14.71 5.70
N PRO A 62 2.21 -13.87 5.52
CA PRO A 62 3.20 -13.66 6.56
C PRO A 62 2.58 -13.00 7.80
N ALA A 63 3.25 -13.16 8.95
CA ALA A 63 2.84 -12.57 10.23
C ALA A 63 3.18 -11.07 10.30
N VAL A 64 2.48 -10.28 9.49
CA VAL A 64 2.61 -8.81 9.41
C VAL A 64 1.22 -8.18 9.45
N ALA A 65 1.13 -6.90 9.79
CA ALA A 65 -0.12 -6.16 9.77
C ALA A 65 -0.45 -5.63 8.37
N GLY A 66 0.55 -5.34 7.54
CA GLY A 66 0.30 -4.78 6.21
C GLY A 66 1.55 -4.49 5.38
N LEU A 67 1.30 -3.95 4.18
CA LEU A 67 2.30 -3.41 3.27
C LEU A 67 2.09 -1.91 3.11
N ALA A 68 3.18 -1.15 3.00
CA ALA A 68 3.17 0.28 2.77
C ALA A 68 4.17 0.71 1.69
N VAL A 69 3.75 1.67 0.87
CA VAL A 69 4.64 2.54 0.09
C VAL A 69 4.47 3.96 0.64
N PRO A 70 5.38 4.42 1.52
CA PRO A 70 5.30 5.75 2.11
C PRO A 70 5.44 6.85 1.05
N GLY A 71 4.77 7.99 1.27
CA GLY A 71 4.80 9.11 0.33
C GLY A 71 4.08 8.77 -0.98
N MET A 72 4.61 9.27 -2.11
CA MET A 72 4.03 9.10 -3.45
C MET A 72 5.15 9.11 -4.51
N PRO A 73 6.01 8.07 -4.57
CA PRO A 73 7.13 8.03 -5.51
C PRO A 73 6.63 7.97 -6.96
N VAL A 74 7.24 8.76 -7.85
CA VAL A 74 6.91 8.77 -9.29
C VAL A 74 7.17 7.38 -9.88
N GLY A 75 6.23 6.87 -10.67
CA GLY A 75 6.32 5.53 -11.27
C GLY A 75 5.78 4.39 -10.40
N SER A 76 5.34 4.65 -9.17
CA SER A 76 4.47 3.71 -8.45
C SER A 76 3.08 3.63 -9.13
N PRO A 77 2.31 2.53 -8.95
CA PRO A 77 1.04 2.34 -9.65
C PRO A 77 0.04 3.48 -9.42
N GLY A 78 -0.34 4.19 -10.48
CA GLY A 78 -1.16 5.40 -10.41
C GLY A 78 -0.39 6.71 -10.21
N MET A 79 0.95 6.66 -10.18
CA MET A 79 1.87 7.81 -10.13
C MET A 79 2.81 7.83 -11.35
N GLU A 80 2.52 7.07 -12.40
CA GLU A 80 3.26 7.11 -13.66
C GLU A 80 3.11 8.49 -14.32
N SER A 81 4.23 9.09 -14.72
CA SER A 81 4.24 10.43 -15.32
C SER A 81 5.03 10.43 -16.64
N PRO A 82 4.38 10.75 -17.78
CA PRO A 82 5.08 10.82 -19.06
C PRO A 82 6.29 11.77 -19.01
N GLY A 83 7.44 11.29 -19.48
CA GLY A 83 8.68 12.07 -19.53
C GLY A 83 9.41 12.22 -18.19
N ARG A 84 8.93 11.58 -17.11
CA ARG A 84 9.70 11.47 -15.86
C ARG A 84 10.18 10.04 -15.62
N PRO A 85 11.46 9.83 -15.26
CA PRO A 85 11.94 8.51 -14.88
C PRO A 85 11.24 8.04 -13.62
N ALA A 86 11.00 6.73 -13.52
CA ALA A 86 10.47 6.12 -12.31
C ALA A 86 11.50 6.25 -11.17
N GLU A 87 11.03 6.67 -9.99
CA GLU A 87 11.81 6.66 -8.77
C GLU A 87 11.91 5.23 -8.24
N ARG A 88 13.06 4.92 -7.64
CA ARG A 88 13.19 3.67 -6.87
C ARG A 88 12.47 3.82 -5.55
N TYR A 89 11.77 2.78 -5.14
CA TYR A 89 11.08 2.78 -3.85
C TYR A 89 11.06 1.39 -3.22
N ASP A 90 11.03 1.38 -1.89
CA ASP A 90 10.85 0.17 -1.12
C ASP A 90 9.36 -0.03 -0.80
N VAL A 91 8.94 -1.29 -0.86
CA VAL A 91 7.66 -1.72 -0.32
C VAL A 91 7.93 -2.32 1.05
N LEU A 92 7.42 -1.68 2.09
CA LEU A 92 7.69 -2.05 3.47
C LEU A 92 6.58 -2.95 4.00
N ALA A 93 6.93 -4.09 4.57
CA ALA A 93 6.03 -4.82 5.46
C ALA A 93 6.15 -4.22 6.86
N PHE A 94 5.01 -4.06 7.55
CA PHE A 94 4.97 -3.54 8.91
C PHE A 94 4.14 -4.42 9.84
N ASP A 95 4.52 -4.47 11.11
CA ASP A 95 3.76 -5.16 12.17
C ASP A 95 2.93 -4.19 13.03
N THR A 96 2.17 -4.73 13.99
CA THR A 96 1.32 -3.96 14.89
C THR A 96 2.10 -3.07 15.88
N SER A 97 3.41 -3.30 16.04
CA SER A 97 4.30 -2.44 16.82
C SER A 97 4.92 -1.31 15.98
N GLY A 98 4.64 -1.28 14.67
CA GLY A 98 5.18 -0.31 13.73
C GLY A 98 6.61 -0.62 13.27
N ARG A 99 7.16 -1.80 13.58
CA ARG A 99 8.45 -2.23 13.04
C ARG A 99 8.29 -2.54 11.56
N THR A 100 9.32 -2.24 10.78
CA THR A 100 9.29 -2.41 9.32
C THR A 100 10.43 -3.30 8.82
N THR A 101 10.15 -4.01 7.74
CA THR A 101 11.14 -4.75 6.95
C THR A 101 10.87 -4.54 5.47
N ILE A 102 11.92 -4.56 4.64
CA ILE A 102 11.75 -4.46 3.19
C ILE A 102 11.11 -5.76 2.68
N PHE A 103 9.93 -5.65 2.07
CA PHE A 103 9.23 -6.75 1.43
C PHE A 103 9.63 -6.92 -0.04
N ALA A 104 9.86 -5.80 -0.73
CA ALA A 104 10.34 -5.74 -2.11
C ALA A 104 10.96 -4.37 -2.43
N ARG A 105 11.75 -4.31 -3.50
CA ARG A 105 12.28 -3.06 -4.08
C ARG A 105 11.74 -2.89 -5.50
N ARG A 106 11.45 -1.65 -5.89
CA ARG A 106 11.00 -1.26 -7.23
C ARG A 106 11.90 -0.19 -7.84
#